data_AF-A0A5E4ZTG7-F1
#
_entry.id   AF-A0A5E4ZTG7-F1
#
_cell.length_a   1.000
_cell.length_b   1.000
_cell.length_c   1.000
_cell.angle_alpha   90.00
_cell.angle_beta   90.00
_cell.angle_gamma   90.00
#
_symmetry.space_group_name_H-M   'P 1'
#
loop_
_entity.id
_entity.type
_entity.pdbx_description
1 polymer ?
#
loop_
_entity_poly.entity_id
_entity_poly.type
_entity_poly.pdbx_seq_one_letter_code
_entity_poly.pdbx_strand_id
1 'polypeptide(L)'
;MATSELDTSRDDVDAPDAVTSAGGASQATRSARSPRAASEAVGARSARTKSTRTRAVDDDASEAFQQAQANTDTVKREAKRSRRAPSPARVVEREQSRVTEQPGFVLHSYPYRETSLIIDVLTRDHGRIALVAKGAKRPHSALRGVLQTFQPLSLAWLGKGELRTLTKAEWVGGLRPLEGDALLSGFYLNELLVKFCARDDPHDKLFQHYLTTLHHLAHGEPAGVILRAFERVLLRETGYAVAFDRCTQSRGKVAPDRRYVFHPDWGVRPVRGDEPSDWPVVAGQTLLDMEQDDYSRAQTVQQSKLLMRFLLNHHLGGVPLNTRQILLDLQKL
;
A
#
# COMPACT_ATOMS: atom_id res chain seq x y z
N MET A 1 19.06 41.55 -52.87
CA MET A 1 19.25 43.00 -52.63
C MET A 1 18.26 43.41 -51.55
N ALA A 2 18.61 43.93 -50.40
CA ALA A 2 19.88 44.23 -49.75
C ALA A 2 19.55 44.48 -48.26
N THR A 3 20.41 43.98 -47.36
CA THR A 3 21.00 44.65 -46.16
C THR A 3 20.09 45.32 -45.11
N SER A 4 20.32 45.32 -43.80
CA SER A 4 21.52 45.09 -42.96
C SER A 4 21.04 44.71 -41.53
N GLU A 5 21.69 43.77 -40.82
CA GLU A 5 22.78 43.94 -39.82
C GLU A 5 22.31 44.51 -38.47
N LEU A 6 22.37 43.70 -37.39
CA LEU A 6 23.40 43.66 -36.32
C LEU A 6 23.21 44.85 -35.35
N ASP A 7 23.17 44.68 -34.03
CA ASP A 7 24.35 44.35 -33.25
C ASP A 7 24.01 44.06 -31.76
N THR A 8 24.98 43.38 -31.17
CA THR A 8 25.27 42.83 -29.86
C THR A 8 24.98 43.63 -28.58
N SER A 9 24.85 42.91 -27.45
CA SER A 9 25.77 43.06 -26.31
C SER A 9 25.50 41.99 -25.23
N ARG A 10 26.50 41.13 -25.05
CA ARG A 10 26.83 40.44 -23.79
C ARG A 10 27.43 41.49 -22.84
N ASP A 11 27.24 41.31 -21.54
CA ASP A 11 28.31 41.50 -20.55
C ASP A 11 28.02 40.74 -19.25
N ASP A 12 29.07 40.09 -18.75
CA ASP A 12 29.21 39.27 -17.55
C ASP A 12 29.53 40.13 -16.30
N VAL A 13 29.61 39.46 -15.13
CA VAL A 13 30.36 39.83 -13.89
C VAL A 13 29.60 40.84 -12.98
N ASP A 14 29.40 40.67 -11.66
CA ASP A 14 30.32 40.21 -10.62
C ASP A 14 29.59 39.78 -9.32
N ALA A 15 30.25 38.92 -8.53
CA ALA A 15 29.96 38.71 -7.12
C ALA A 15 30.62 39.82 -6.26
N PRO A 16 30.29 39.95 -4.97
CA PRO A 16 31.40 39.88 -4.01
C PRO A 16 31.09 39.21 -2.66
N ASP A 17 32.08 38.41 -2.26
CA ASP A 17 32.80 38.32 -0.99
C ASP A 17 32.14 38.26 0.41
N ALA A 18 32.73 37.32 1.15
CA ALA A 18 32.55 37.00 2.56
C ALA A 18 33.33 37.93 3.50
N VAL A 19 32.84 38.11 4.73
CA VAL A 19 33.67 38.45 5.91
C VAL A 19 33.26 37.63 7.14
N THR A 20 34.31 37.10 7.76
CA THR A 20 34.55 36.24 8.93
C THR A 20 34.09 36.83 10.28
N SER A 21 33.65 36.02 11.26
CA SER A 21 34.35 35.66 12.53
C SER A 21 33.32 35.67 13.70
N ALA A 22 33.41 35.00 14.86
CA ALA A 22 34.22 33.92 15.43
C ALA A 22 33.60 33.52 16.81
N GLY A 23 33.96 32.33 17.31
CA GLY A 23 33.92 31.94 18.74
C GLY A 23 32.89 30.84 19.08
N GLY A 24 33.23 29.68 19.65
CA GLY A 24 34.46 29.15 20.24
C GLY A 24 34.14 28.35 21.53
N ALA A 25 34.93 27.31 21.81
CA ALA A 25 34.95 26.39 22.97
C ALA A 25 34.14 25.08 22.80
N SER A 26 34.64 23.87 23.09
CA SER A 26 35.87 23.44 23.76
C SER A 26 36.20 21.99 23.38
N GLN A 27 37.46 21.71 23.03
CA GLN A 27 38.08 20.38 23.03
C GLN A 27 38.95 20.26 24.28
N ALA A 28 38.95 19.07 24.90
CA ALA A 28 40.13 18.42 25.51
C ALA A 28 39.68 17.13 26.20
N THR A 29 40.38 16.00 26.24
CA THR A 29 41.59 15.47 25.60
C THR A 29 41.81 14.07 26.19
N ARG A 30 42.32 13.13 25.38
CA ARG A 30 43.35 12.11 25.70
C ARG A 30 43.06 11.07 26.80
N SER A 31 43.65 9.87 26.84
CA SER A 31 44.42 9.04 25.91
C SER A 31 44.79 7.76 26.70
N ALA A 32 45.08 6.69 25.95
CA ALA A 32 46.10 5.69 26.21
C ALA A 32 45.84 4.47 27.14
N ARG A 33 45.97 3.32 26.46
CA ARG A 33 46.86 2.17 26.74
C ARG A 33 46.42 1.04 27.69
N SER A 34 46.31 -0.13 27.04
CA SER A 34 46.49 -1.52 27.51
C SER A 34 47.83 -1.75 28.25
N PRO A 35 48.02 -2.85 29.02
CA PRO A 35 48.39 -4.16 28.42
C PRO A 35 47.98 -5.45 29.20
N ARG A 36 48.07 -6.62 28.50
CA ARG A 36 48.55 -8.02 28.84
C ARG A 36 48.50 -8.54 30.31
N ALA A 37 48.40 -9.83 30.66
CA ALA A 37 48.41 -11.17 30.02
C ALA A 37 48.17 -12.30 31.09
N ALA A 38 47.92 -13.55 30.61
CA ALA A 38 48.29 -14.89 31.17
C ALA A 38 47.68 -15.34 32.55
N SER A 39 47.53 -16.62 32.93
CA SER A 39 47.87 -17.97 32.42
C SER A 39 46.95 -19.06 33.07
N GLU A 40 46.91 -20.27 32.46
CA GLU A 40 46.96 -21.68 32.99
C GLU A 40 46.21 -22.08 34.30
N ALA A 41 45.79 -23.31 34.62
CA ALA A 41 46.08 -24.70 34.24
C ALA A 41 44.90 -25.63 34.71
N VAL A 42 44.54 -26.72 34.01
CA VAL A 42 44.83 -28.17 34.27
C VAL A 42 44.19 -28.82 35.52
N GLY A 43 43.53 -29.99 35.31
CA GLY A 43 43.21 -31.01 36.34
C GLY A 43 42.02 -31.91 35.95
N ALA A 44 42.21 -32.99 35.17
CA ALA A 44 42.51 -34.37 35.59
C ALA A 44 41.29 -35.21 36.04
N ARG A 45 41.11 -36.34 35.33
CA ARG A 45 40.11 -37.42 35.50
C ARG A 45 40.31 -38.21 36.80
N SER A 46 39.23 -38.84 37.30
CA SER A 46 39.34 -40.18 37.89
C SER A 46 38.03 -40.97 37.76
N ALA A 47 38.14 -42.14 37.13
CA ALA A 47 37.09 -43.13 36.98
C ALA A 47 37.06 -44.05 38.21
N ARG A 48 35.88 -44.46 38.66
CA ARG A 48 35.72 -45.43 39.75
C ARG A 48 34.76 -46.54 39.35
N THR A 49 35.33 -47.72 39.18
CA THR A 49 34.71 -49.04 38.99
C THR A 49 34.08 -49.52 40.30
N LYS A 50 32.85 -50.04 40.24
CA LYS A 50 32.24 -50.97 41.22
C LYS A 50 31.35 -51.94 40.42
N SER A 51 31.83 -53.17 40.22
CA SER A 51 31.53 -54.35 41.05
C SER A 51 30.07 -54.82 40.88
N THR A 52 29.92 -55.77 39.98
CA THR A 52 28.71 -56.50 39.62
C THR A 52 28.45 -57.58 40.66
N ARG A 53 27.25 -57.58 41.26
CA ARG A 53 26.75 -58.71 42.05
C ARG A 53 25.39 -59.10 41.48
N THR A 54 25.35 -60.28 40.87
CA THR A 54 24.19 -60.96 40.30
C THR A 54 23.16 -61.28 41.39
N ARG A 55 21.89 -60.93 41.13
CA ARG A 55 20.71 -61.57 41.71
C ARG A 55 19.66 -61.68 40.61
N ALA A 56 19.38 -62.92 40.22
CA ALA A 56 18.26 -63.30 39.37
C ALA A 56 16.98 -63.27 40.21
N VAL A 57 16.03 -62.41 39.86
CA VAL A 57 14.61 -62.47 40.25
C VAL A 57 13.80 -61.68 39.20
N ASP A 58 12.82 -62.37 38.59
CA ASP A 58 11.63 -61.91 37.85
C ASP A 58 11.76 -61.18 36.48
N ASP A 59 11.91 -61.96 35.40
CA ASP A 59 11.76 -61.51 34.00
C ASP A 59 10.27 -61.28 33.59
N ASP A 60 9.34 -62.02 34.19
CA ASP A 60 7.91 -62.01 33.79
C ASP A 60 7.20 -60.69 34.19
N ALA A 61 7.65 -60.06 35.27
CA ALA A 61 7.10 -58.77 35.73
C ALA A 61 7.61 -57.58 34.90
N SER A 62 8.78 -57.70 34.28
CA SER A 62 9.41 -56.65 33.47
C SER A 62 8.76 -56.53 32.10
N GLU A 63 8.45 -57.65 31.45
CA GLU A 63 7.76 -57.67 30.15
C GLU A 63 6.32 -57.15 30.28
N ALA A 64 5.58 -57.57 31.33
CA ALA A 64 4.23 -57.09 31.59
C ALA A 64 4.18 -55.56 31.84
N PHE A 65 5.19 -55.00 32.51
CA PHE A 65 5.27 -53.56 32.76
C PHE A 65 5.62 -52.76 31.48
N GLN A 66 6.49 -53.30 30.63
CA GLN A 66 6.84 -52.67 29.35
C GLN A 66 5.67 -52.71 28.36
N GLN A 67 4.90 -53.80 28.33
CA GLN A 67 3.71 -53.92 27.49
C GLN A 67 2.57 -53.01 27.98
N ALA A 68 2.41 -52.87 29.30
CA ALA A 68 1.48 -51.90 29.88
C ALA A 68 1.87 -50.45 29.58
N GLN A 69 3.16 -50.10 29.62
CA GLN A 69 3.64 -48.76 29.24
C GLN A 69 3.47 -48.48 27.74
N ALA A 70 3.75 -49.46 26.87
CA ALA A 70 3.57 -49.34 25.43
C ALA A 70 2.08 -49.16 25.04
N ASN A 71 1.17 -49.86 25.72
CA ASN A 71 -0.29 -49.68 25.57
C ASN A 71 -0.76 -48.32 26.10
N THR A 72 -0.17 -47.84 27.19
CA THR A 72 -0.52 -46.53 27.76
C THR A 72 -0.06 -45.37 26.84
N ASP A 73 1.09 -45.52 26.18
CA ASP A 73 1.63 -44.52 25.26
C ASP A 73 0.93 -44.50 23.89
N THR A 74 0.47 -45.66 23.40
CA THR A 74 -0.39 -45.73 22.21
C THR A 74 -1.76 -45.10 22.47
N VAL A 75 -2.40 -45.42 23.60
CA VAL A 75 -3.68 -44.81 24.00
C VAL A 75 -3.54 -43.29 24.23
N LYS A 76 -2.43 -42.82 24.84
CA LYS A 76 -2.14 -41.38 24.97
C LYS A 76 -1.88 -40.70 23.62
N ARG A 77 -1.20 -41.36 22.68
CA ARG A 77 -0.98 -40.84 21.32
C ARG A 77 -2.28 -40.75 20.53
N GLU A 78 -3.14 -41.75 20.62
CA GLU A 78 -4.46 -41.73 19.98
C GLU A 78 -5.40 -40.70 20.60
N ALA A 79 -5.43 -40.57 21.93
CA ALA A 79 -6.20 -39.54 22.63
C ALA A 79 -5.69 -38.10 22.34
N LYS A 80 -4.38 -37.93 22.10
CA LYS A 80 -3.81 -36.64 21.68
C LYS A 80 -4.08 -36.34 20.20
N ARG A 81 -4.29 -37.37 19.37
CA ARG A 81 -4.63 -37.26 17.95
C ARG A 81 -6.12 -36.97 17.74
N SER A 82 -7.00 -37.57 18.55
CA SER A 82 -8.44 -37.27 18.54
C SER A 82 -8.77 -35.88 19.08
N ARG A 83 -8.03 -35.38 20.10
CA ARG A 83 -8.13 -34.00 20.60
C ARG A 83 -7.59 -32.92 19.65
N ARG A 84 -6.88 -33.30 18.58
CA ARG A 84 -6.30 -32.37 17.60
C ARG A 84 -7.18 -32.16 16.37
N ALA A 85 -8.19 -33.00 16.17
CA ALA A 85 -9.16 -32.82 15.09
C ALA A 85 -10.08 -31.63 15.46
N PRO A 86 -10.23 -30.62 14.58
CA PRO A 86 -11.20 -29.56 14.80
C PRO A 86 -12.61 -30.16 14.88
N SER A 87 -13.40 -29.74 15.87
CA SER A 87 -14.81 -30.14 15.99
C SER A 87 -15.56 -29.83 14.69
N PRO A 88 -16.47 -30.70 14.20
CA PRO A 88 -17.15 -30.54 12.92
C PRO A 88 -17.81 -29.16 12.75
N ALA A 89 -18.38 -28.58 13.82
CA ALA A 89 -18.92 -27.22 13.79
C ALA A 89 -17.88 -26.14 13.41
N ARG A 90 -16.64 -26.27 13.90
CA ARG A 90 -15.52 -25.36 13.57
C ARG A 90 -14.98 -25.55 12.16
N VAL A 91 -15.18 -26.74 11.57
CA VAL A 91 -14.80 -27.01 10.18
C VAL A 91 -15.80 -26.34 9.25
N VAL A 92 -17.10 -26.49 9.51
CA VAL A 92 -18.18 -25.85 8.74
C VAL A 92 -18.08 -24.32 8.81
N GLU A 93 -17.81 -23.75 9.99
CA GLU A 93 -17.63 -22.30 10.16
C GLU A 93 -16.37 -21.75 9.45
N ARG A 94 -15.31 -22.57 9.36
CA ARG A 94 -14.10 -22.26 8.57
C ARG A 94 -14.35 -22.31 7.07
N GLU A 95 -15.17 -23.24 6.59
CA GLU A 95 -15.54 -23.31 5.17
C GLU A 95 -16.43 -22.14 4.75
N GLN A 96 -17.37 -21.74 5.61
CA GLN A 96 -18.23 -20.56 5.38
C GLN A 96 -17.49 -19.20 5.47
N SER A 97 -16.23 -19.17 5.89
CA SER A 97 -15.40 -17.96 5.97
C SER A 97 -14.21 -17.99 5.03
N ARG A 98 -14.17 -18.96 4.12
CA ARG A 98 -13.12 -19.11 3.14
C ARG A 98 -13.50 -18.39 1.87
N VAL A 99 -12.57 -17.58 1.40
CA VAL A 99 -12.66 -16.91 0.11
C VAL A 99 -11.50 -17.38 -0.75
N THR A 100 -11.78 -17.68 -2.01
CA THR A 100 -10.81 -18.23 -2.97
C THR A 100 -10.85 -17.48 -4.28
N GLU A 101 -9.70 -17.44 -4.96
CA GLU A 101 -9.55 -16.95 -6.34
C GLU A 101 -10.07 -15.53 -6.58
N GLN A 102 -9.90 -14.66 -5.59
CA GLN A 102 -10.37 -13.28 -5.65
C GLN A 102 -9.34 -12.38 -6.32
N PRO A 103 -9.68 -11.72 -7.45
CA PRO A 103 -8.79 -10.75 -8.05
C PRO A 103 -8.57 -9.56 -7.14
N GLY A 104 -7.31 -9.17 -7.02
CA GLY A 104 -6.94 -8.03 -6.20
C GLY A 104 -5.55 -7.50 -6.49
N PHE A 105 -5.27 -6.34 -5.90
CA PHE A 105 -3.99 -5.66 -5.95
C PHE A 105 -3.53 -5.33 -4.55
N VAL A 106 -2.23 -5.47 -4.28
CA VAL A 106 -1.63 -4.93 -3.07
C VAL A 106 -1.56 -3.41 -3.20
N LEU A 107 -2.21 -2.69 -2.27
CA LEU A 107 -2.13 -1.23 -2.18
C LEU A 107 -0.92 -0.83 -1.33
N HIS A 108 -0.74 -1.51 -0.20
CA HIS A 108 0.33 -1.23 0.74
C HIS A 108 0.70 -2.48 1.55
N SER A 109 1.94 -2.53 2.04
CA SER A 109 2.44 -3.62 2.88
C SER A 109 3.26 -3.10 4.07
N TYR A 110 2.99 -3.62 5.26
CA TYR A 110 3.67 -3.29 6.50
C TYR A 110 4.33 -4.54 7.11
N PRO A 111 5.58 -4.45 7.62
CA PRO A 111 6.18 -5.52 8.42
C PRO A 111 5.31 -5.86 9.63
N TYR A 112 4.99 -7.14 9.82
CA TYR A 112 4.21 -7.61 10.96
C TYR A 112 4.86 -8.84 11.60
N ARG A 113 5.29 -8.70 12.85
CA ARG A 113 6.13 -9.71 13.54
C ARG A 113 7.42 -9.99 12.76
N GLU A 114 8.17 -10.98 13.24
CA GLU A 114 9.46 -11.34 12.65
C GLU A 114 9.33 -11.81 11.19
N THR A 115 8.35 -12.67 10.90
CA THR A 115 8.27 -13.36 9.59
C THR A 115 7.05 -13.02 8.74
N SER A 116 6.14 -12.16 9.19
CA SER A 116 4.86 -11.90 8.50
C SER A 116 4.75 -10.47 7.98
N LEU A 117 3.76 -10.24 7.12
CA LEU A 117 3.36 -8.91 6.65
C LEU A 117 1.87 -8.72 6.94
N ILE A 118 1.46 -7.48 7.18
CA ILE A 118 0.08 -7.04 6.95
C ILE A 118 0.08 -6.36 5.59
N ILE A 119 -0.87 -6.74 4.73
CA ILE A 119 -1.09 -6.11 3.43
C ILE A 119 -2.50 -5.53 3.39
N ASP A 120 -2.61 -4.31 2.90
CA ASP A 120 -3.88 -3.75 2.49
C ASP A 120 -4.03 -4.04 0.99
N VAL A 121 -5.15 -4.67 0.63
CA VAL A 121 -5.44 -5.06 -0.74
C VAL A 121 -6.76 -4.46 -1.19
N LEU A 122 -6.84 -4.02 -2.43
CA LEU A 122 -8.10 -3.76 -3.11
C LEU A 122 -8.49 -5.06 -3.82
N THR A 123 -9.65 -5.60 -3.50
CA THR A 123 -10.24 -6.76 -4.16
C THR A 123 -11.49 -6.34 -4.91
N ARG A 124 -11.80 -7.06 -5.99
CA ARG A 124 -12.99 -6.74 -6.79
C ARG A 124 -14.26 -6.94 -5.98
N ASP A 125 -14.48 -8.15 -5.47
CA ASP A 125 -15.79 -8.55 -4.93
C ASP A 125 -15.94 -8.23 -3.43
N HIS A 126 -14.86 -7.87 -2.73
CA HIS A 126 -14.86 -7.58 -1.28
C HIS A 126 -14.29 -6.19 -0.93
N GLY A 127 -14.00 -5.36 -1.92
CA GLY A 127 -13.46 -4.02 -1.69
C GLY A 127 -12.08 -4.03 -1.05
N ARG A 128 -11.80 -2.99 -0.25
CA ARG A 128 -10.52 -2.87 0.44
C ARG A 128 -10.50 -3.68 1.73
N ILE A 129 -9.54 -4.60 1.86
CA ILE A 129 -9.42 -5.49 3.02
C ILE A 129 -7.97 -5.58 3.52
N ALA A 130 -7.80 -5.86 4.81
CA ALA A 130 -6.49 -6.09 5.42
C ALA A 130 -6.24 -7.59 5.63
N LEU A 131 -5.09 -8.08 5.16
CA LEU A 131 -4.70 -9.49 5.25
C LEU A 131 -3.35 -9.66 5.96
N VAL A 132 -3.24 -10.68 6.81
CA VAL A 132 -1.96 -11.15 7.36
C VAL A 132 -1.38 -12.21 6.46
N ALA A 133 -0.23 -11.91 5.86
CA ALA A 133 0.57 -12.86 5.09
C ALA A 133 1.63 -13.50 6.00
N LYS A 134 1.27 -14.65 6.60
CA LYS A 134 2.13 -15.37 7.55
C LYS A 134 3.35 -15.96 6.83
N GLY A 135 4.54 -15.71 7.36
CA GLY A 135 5.77 -16.25 6.79
C GLY A 135 6.20 -15.60 5.47
N ALA A 136 5.54 -14.51 5.03
CA ALA A 136 5.85 -13.82 3.78
C ALA A 136 7.29 -13.26 3.72
N LYS A 137 7.91 -12.98 4.87
CA LYS A 137 9.29 -12.47 4.93
C LYS A 137 10.37 -13.55 4.87
N ARG A 138 10.00 -14.85 4.95
CA ARG A 138 10.98 -15.94 4.95
C ARG A 138 11.69 -16.01 3.59
N PRO A 139 13.00 -16.34 3.54
CA PRO A 139 13.78 -16.36 2.30
C PRO A 139 13.16 -17.20 1.17
N HIS A 140 12.61 -18.37 1.51
CA HIS A 140 12.00 -19.31 0.56
C HIS A 140 10.47 -19.24 0.52
N SER A 141 9.88 -18.12 0.96
CA SER A 141 8.42 -17.96 0.93
C SER A 141 7.92 -17.69 -0.48
N ALA A 142 6.97 -18.50 -0.97
CA ALA A 142 6.28 -18.25 -2.24
C ALA A 142 5.57 -16.88 -2.27
N LEU A 143 5.17 -16.36 -1.10
CA LEU A 143 4.50 -15.06 -0.99
C LEU A 143 5.46 -13.87 -1.13
N ARG A 144 6.77 -14.05 -0.92
CA ARG A 144 7.74 -12.94 -0.86
C ARG A 144 7.86 -12.19 -2.18
N GLY A 145 7.83 -12.90 -3.30
CA GLY A 145 7.94 -12.30 -4.64
C GLY A 145 6.60 -11.87 -5.23
N VAL A 146 5.49 -12.45 -4.76
CA VAL A 146 4.16 -12.22 -5.35
C VAL A 146 3.46 -11.01 -4.75
N LEU A 147 3.70 -10.68 -3.48
CA LEU A 147 3.03 -9.58 -2.77
C LEU A 147 3.63 -8.20 -3.10
N GLN A 148 3.81 -7.90 -4.38
CA GLN A 148 4.25 -6.59 -4.88
C GLN A 148 3.05 -5.71 -5.25
N THR A 149 3.21 -4.40 -5.12
CA THR A 149 2.22 -3.42 -5.56
C THR A 149 2.10 -3.41 -7.09
N PHE A 150 0.93 -3.00 -7.59
CA PHE A 150 0.61 -2.86 -9.03
C PHE A 150 0.54 -4.16 -9.83
N GLN A 151 0.76 -5.31 -9.19
CA GLN A 151 0.63 -6.62 -9.85
C GLN A 151 -0.79 -7.19 -9.66
N PRO A 152 -1.46 -7.68 -10.72
CA PRO A 152 -2.72 -8.39 -10.59
C PRO A 152 -2.52 -9.73 -9.90
N LEU A 153 -3.26 -9.95 -8.81
CA LEU A 153 -3.17 -11.16 -8.00
C LEU A 153 -4.52 -11.89 -7.94
N SER A 154 -4.45 -13.22 -7.88
CA SER A 154 -5.53 -14.08 -7.41
C SER A 154 -5.26 -14.42 -5.94
N LEU A 155 -6.15 -13.96 -5.06
CA LEU A 155 -5.99 -14.01 -3.61
C LEU A 155 -6.98 -15.01 -2.99
N ALA A 156 -6.54 -15.72 -1.96
CA ALA A 156 -7.41 -16.54 -1.13
C ALA A 156 -7.14 -16.30 0.34
N TRP A 157 -8.17 -16.20 1.17
CA TRP A 157 -8.04 -15.94 2.60
C TRP A 157 -9.11 -16.65 3.44
N LEU A 158 -8.90 -16.62 4.75
CA LEU A 158 -9.80 -17.17 5.76
C LEU A 158 -10.09 -16.12 6.84
N GLY A 159 -11.33 -16.11 7.32
CA GLY A 159 -11.78 -15.35 8.50
C GLY A 159 -12.79 -14.25 8.18
N LYS A 160 -13.53 -13.81 9.21
CA LYS A 160 -14.65 -12.84 9.10
C LYS A 160 -14.42 -11.54 9.90
N GLY A 161 -13.20 -11.24 10.32
CA GLY A 161 -12.86 -10.01 11.04
C GLY A 161 -12.18 -8.95 10.17
N GLU A 162 -11.85 -7.81 10.79
CA GLU A 162 -11.09 -6.68 10.21
C GLU A 162 -9.75 -7.08 9.61
N LEU A 163 -9.11 -8.10 10.20
CA LEU A 163 -7.80 -8.59 9.78
C LEU A 163 -7.91 -10.10 9.52
N ARG A 164 -7.85 -10.48 8.24
CA ARG A 164 -8.04 -11.87 7.78
C ARG A 164 -6.69 -12.52 7.51
N THR A 165 -6.64 -13.85 7.40
CA THR A 165 -5.38 -14.56 7.12
C THR A 165 -5.28 -14.89 5.65
N LEU A 166 -4.27 -14.38 4.96
CA LEU A 166 -3.94 -14.77 3.59
C LEU A 166 -3.50 -16.23 3.58
N THR A 167 -4.08 -17.02 2.67
CA THR A 167 -3.79 -18.44 2.49
C THR A 167 -3.07 -18.74 1.18
N LYS A 168 -3.38 -17.99 0.12
CA LYS A 168 -2.78 -18.13 -1.20
C LYS A 168 -2.75 -16.77 -1.88
N ALA A 169 -1.68 -16.51 -2.61
CA ALA A 169 -1.59 -15.39 -3.55
C ALA A 169 -0.86 -15.91 -4.79
N GLU A 170 -1.44 -15.70 -5.95
CA GLU A 170 -0.86 -16.07 -7.24
C GLU A 170 -0.85 -14.85 -8.15
N TRP A 171 0.27 -14.64 -8.83
CA TRP A 171 0.35 -13.61 -9.86
C TRP A 171 -0.41 -14.08 -11.10
N VAL A 172 -1.31 -13.24 -11.59
CA VAL A 172 -2.15 -13.55 -12.77
C VAL A 172 -1.46 -13.10 -14.07
N GLY A 173 -0.51 -12.16 -13.98
CA GLY A 173 0.11 -11.55 -15.15
C GLY A 173 -0.77 -10.47 -15.79
N GLY A 174 -0.35 -10.02 -16.98
CA GLY A 174 -1.15 -9.11 -17.82
C GLY A 174 -0.89 -7.62 -17.65
N LEU A 175 -0.07 -7.19 -16.68
CA LEU A 175 0.37 -5.79 -16.57
C LEU A 175 1.89 -5.68 -16.69
N ARG A 176 2.33 -4.68 -17.48
CA ARG A 176 3.72 -4.24 -17.53
C ARG A 176 4.06 -3.50 -16.21
N PRO A 177 5.27 -3.68 -15.64
CA PRO A 177 5.69 -2.93 -14.46
C PRO A 177 5.64 -1.41 -14.68
N LEU A 178 5.29 -0.67 -13.64
CA LEU A 178 5.39 0.79 -13.65
C LEU A 178 6.81 1.24 -13.35
N GLU A 179 7.27 2.26 -14.06
CA GLU A 179 8.63 2.81 -13.95
C GLU A 179 8.58 4.35 -13.94
N GLY A 180 9.62 4.99 -13.40
CA GLY A 180 9.76 6.46 -13.39
C GLY A 180 8.53 7.20 -12.83
N ASP A 181 8.06 8.22 -13.56
CA ASP A 181 6.91 9.04 -13.17
C ASP A 181 5.59 8.26 -13.09
N ALA A 182 5.46 7.19 -13.89
CA ALA A 182 4.30 6.31 -13.85
C ALA A 182 4.24 5.53 -12.53
N LEU A 183 5.39 5.15 -11.96
CA LEU A 183 5.46 4.49 -10.66
C LEU A 183 4.99 5.42 -9.54
N LEU A 184 5.43 6.69 -9.54
CA LEU A 184 4.95 7.69 -8.59
C LEU A 184 3.44 7.94 -8.74
N SER A 185 2.94 7.98 -9.98
CA SER A 185 1.52 8.08 -10.28
C SER A 185 0.74 6.88 -9.74
N GLY A 186 1.29 5.66 -9.86
CA GLY A 186 0.72 4.45 -9.26
C GLY A 186 0.59 4.55 -7.73
N PHE A 187 1.63 5.02 -7.04
CA PHE A 187 1.57 5.20 -5.59
C PHE A 187 0.54 6.25 -5.18
N TYR A 188 0.40 7.32 -5.96
CA TYR A 188 -0.67 8.31 -5.77
C TYR A 188 -2.05 7.67 -5.83
N LEU A 189 -2.32 6.81 -6.83
CA LEU A 189 -3.58 6.07 -6.93
C LEU A 189 -3.83 5.16 -5.72
N ASN A 190 -2.81 4.43 -5.26
CA ASN A 190 -2.91 3.57 -4.08
C ASN A 190 -3.24 4.38 -2.83
N GLU A 191 -2.58 5.52 -2.65
CA GLU A 191 -2.84 6.40 -1.51
C GLU A 191 -4.28 6.91 -1.53
N LEU A 192 -4.78 7.33 -2.70
CA LEU A 192 -6.18 7.74 -2.85
C LEU A 192 -7.14 6.60 -2.47
N LEU A 193 -6.93 5.38 -2.96
CA LEU A 193 -7.76 4.23 -2.58
C LEU A 193 -7.72 3.94 -1.07
N VAL A 194 -6.56 4.14 -0.43
CA VAL A 194 -6.40 4.00 1.03
C VAL A 194 -7.10 5.14 1.80
N LYS A 195 -7.29 6.31 1.21
CA LYS A 195 -7.95 7.44 1.87
C LYS A 195 -9.47 7.48 1.65
N PHE A 196 -9.92 7.10 0.46
CA PHE A 196 -11.30 7.32 0.02
C PHE A 196 -12.19 6.07 0.07
N CYS A 197 -11.64 4.85 -0.04
CA CYS A 197 -12.46 3.63 0.04
C CYS A 197 -12.68 3.22 1.49
N ALA A 198 -13.92 2.86 1.84
CA ALA A 198 -14.19 2.18 3.10
C ALA A 198 -13.62 0.75 3.08
N ARG A 199 -13.43 0.15 4.26
CA ARG A 199 -13.10 -1.28 4.34
C ARG A 199 -14.34 -2.12 4.08
N ASP A 200 -14.15 -3.26 3.43
CA ASP A 200 -15.21 -4.23 3.14
C ASP A 200 -16.38 -3.67 2.29
N ASP A 201 -16.13 -2.58 1.56
CA ASP A 201 -17.08 -1.95 0.63
C ASP A 201 -16.61 -2.15 -0.82
N PRO A 202 -17.25 -3.05 -1.59
CA PRO A 202 -16.84 -3.35 -2.96
C PRO A 202 -17.26 -2.26 -3.95
N HIS A 203 -16.31 -1.85 -4.80
CA HIS A 203 -16.52 -0.89 -5.88
C HIS A 203 -16.06 -1.48 -7.23
N ASP A 204 -16.88 -2.33 -7.85
CA ASP A 204 -16.51 -3.05 -9.08
C ASP A 204 -16.03 -2.15 -10.22
N LYS A 205 -16.73 -1.03 -10.44
CA LYS A 205 -16.37 -0.07 -11.49
C LYS A 205 -15.03 0.61 -11.21
N LEU A 206 -14.81 1.01 -9.95
CA LEU A 206 -13.54 1.60 -9.52
C LEU A 206 -12.39 0.59 -9.64
N PHE A 207 -12.61 -0.68 -9.29
CA PHE A 207 -11.62 -1.74 -9.45
C PHE A 207 -11.20 -1.90 -10.91
N GLN A 208 -12.17 -1.97 -11.83
CA GLN A 208 -11.88 -2.07 -13.26
C GLN A 208 -11.17 -0.83 -13.78
N HIS A 209 -11.61 0.36 -13.36
CA HIS A 209 -10.99 1.61 -13.79
C HIS A 209 -9.57 1.77 -13.25
N TYR A 210 -9.28 1.29 -12.04
CA TYR A 210 -7.93 1.21 -11.48
C TYR A 210 -7.02 0.33 -12.35
N LEU A 211 -7.47 -0.87 -12.75
CA LEU A 211 -6.75 -1.75 -13.65
C LEU A 211 -6.44 -1.06 -14.99
N THR A 212 -7.44 -0.42 -15.61
CA THR A 212 -7.28 0.33 -16.86
C THR A 212 -6.29 1.50 -16.70
N THR A 213 -6.36 2.22 -15.58
CA THR A 213 -5.45 3.33 -15.26
C THR A 213 -4.01 2.84 -15.14
N LEU A 214 -3.77 1.74 -14.42
CA LEU A 214 -2.44 1.12 -14.34
C LEU A 214 -1.93 0.69 -15.72
N HIS A 215 -2.79 0.12 -16.55
CA HIS A 215 -2.43 -0.28 -17.92
C HIS A 215 -1.97 0.93 -18.75
N HIS A 216 -2.72 2.03 -18.76
CA HIS A 216 -2.35 3.24 -19.51
C HIS A 216 -1.04 3.85 -19.00
N LEU A 217 -0.87 3.93 -17.67
CA LEU A 217 0.37 4.41 -17.07
C LEU A 217 1.57 3.54 -17.46
N ALA A 218 1.41 2.22 -17.48
CA ALA A 218 2.49 1.30 -17.87
C ALA A 218 2.88 1.43 -19.36
N HIS A 219 1.98 1.93 -20.21
CA HIS A 219 2.24 2.18 -21.62
C HIS A 219 2.72 3.62 -21.92
N GLY A 220 3.00 4.41 -20.88
CA GLY A 220 3.58 5.75 -21.02
C GLY A 220 2.60 6.80 -21.55
N GLU A 221 1.30 6.55 -21.45
CA GLU A 221 0.31 7.56 -21.79
C GLU A 221 0.34 8.74 -20.80
N PRO A 222 -0.11 9.94 -21.21
CA PRO A 222 -0.01 11.14 -20.39
C PRO A 222 -0.75 11.03 -19.04
N ALA A 223 0.02 10.82 -17.96
CA ALA A 223 -0.51 10.66 -16.59
C ALA A 223 -1.44 11.81 -16.17
N GLY A 224 -1.18 13.03 -16.67
CA GLY A 224 -1.98 14.21 -16.36
C GLY A 224 -3.47 14.02 -16.60
N VAL A 225 -3.86 13.35 -17.70
CA VAL A 225 -5.25 13.07 -18.09
C VAL A 225 -5.79 11.83 -17.38
N ILE A 226 -5.02 10.74 -17.43
CA ILE A 226 -5.37 9.43 -16.85
C ILE A 226 -5.71 9.56 -15.36
N LEU A 227 -4.95 10.36 -14.63
CA LEU A 227 -5.21 10.59 -13.21
C LEU A 227 -6.53 11.35 -12.98
N ARG A 228 -6.95 12.27 -13.85
CA ARG A 228 -8.23 12.99 -13.68
C ARG A 228 -9.43 12.10 -13.97
N ALA A 229 -9.32 11.26 -14.98
CA ALA A 229 -10.32 10.23 -15.26
C ALA A 229 -10.52 9.36 -14.02
N PHE A 230 -9.42 8.86 -13.44
CA PHE A 230 -9.46 8.04 -12.23
C PHE A 230 -10.04 8.77 -11.02
N GLU A 231 -9.57 9.98 -10.72
CA GLU A 231 -10.05 10.76 -9.57
C GLU A 231 -11.55 11.04 -9.63
N ARG A 232 -12.07 11.33 -10.83
CA ARG A 232 -13.49 11.53 -11.06
C ARG A 232 -14.28 10.25 -10.78
N VAL A 233 -13.83 9.11 -11.28
CA VAL A 233 -14.48 7.81 -11.01
C VAL A 233 -14.40 7.46 -9.53
N LEU A 234 -13.24 7.65 -8.90
CA LEU A 234 -13.05 7.44 -7.47
C LEU A 234 -14.07 8.24 -6.66
N LEU A 235 -14.12 9.56 -6.82
CA LEU A 235 -15.01 10.43 -6.05
C LEU A 235 -16.48 10.08 -6.29
N ARG A 236 -16.85 9.67 -7.50
CA ARG A 236 -18.22 9.24 -7.81
C ARG A 236 -18.59 7.92 -7.13
N GLU A 237 -17.77 6.90 -7.29
CA GLU A 237 -18.05 5.56 -6.77
C GLU A 237 -18.01 5.51 -5.23
N THR A 238 -17.22 6.39 -4.62
CA THR A 238 -17.16 6.55 -3.15
C THR A 238 -18.18 7.56 -2.60
N GLY A 239 -19.00 8.17 -3.47
CA GLY A 239 -20.10 9.06 -3.06
C GLY A 239 -19.69 10.49 -2.67
N TYR A 240 -18.43 10.88 -2.88
CA TYR A 240 -17.94 12.24 -2.62
C TYR A 240 -18.24 13.25 -3.74
N ALA A 241 -18.58 12.78 -4.95
CA ALA A 241 -18.96 13.67 -6.04
C ALA A 241 -20.23 13.19 -6.75
N VAL A 242 -21.12 14.14 -6.99
CA VAL A 242 -22.28 13.97 -7.88
C VAL A 242 -21.90 14.20 -9.35
N ALA A 243 -22.87 14.06 -10.25
CA ALA A 243 -22.67 14.29 -11.68
C ALA A 243 -22.21 15.72 -11.98
N PHE A 244 -21.26 15.85 -12.92
CA PHE A 244 -20.65 17.12 -13.31
C PHE A 244 -21.49 17.83 -14.38
N ASP A 245 -22.40 17.11 -15.06
CA ASP A 245 -23.24 17.63 -16.14
C ASP A 245 -24.58 18.21 -15.68
N ARG A 246 -24.89 18.19 -14.37
CA ARG A 246 -26.15 18.71 -13.82
C ARG A 246 -25.91 19.85 -12.83
N CYS A 247 -26.55 20.98 -13.10
CA CYS A 247 -26.57 22.12 -12.19
C CYS A 247 -27.61 21.89 -11.09
N THR A 248 -27.21 22.01 -9.83
CA THR A 248 -28.10 21.74 -8.69
C THR A 248 -29.08 22.87 -8.42
N GLN A 249 -28.72 24.11 -8.76
CA GLN A 249 -29.60 25.26 -8.63
C GLN A 249 -30.71 25.27 -9.69
N SER A 250 -30.36 25.06 -10.97
CA SER A 250 -31.35 25.06 -12.06
C SER A 250 -32.03 23.71 -12.25
N ARG A 251 -31.51 22.64 -11.61
CA ARG A 251 -31.91 21.23 -11.80
C ARG A 251 -31.81 20.72 -13.24
N GLY A 252 -31.21 21.51 -14.14
CA GLY A 252 -31.02 21.22 -15.56
C GLY A 252 -29.57 20.86 -15.89
N LYS A 253 -29.32 20.60 -17.18
CA LYS A 253 -27.97 20.35 -17.67
C LYS A 253 -27.09 21.59 -17.56
N VAL A 254 -25.80 21.37 -17.36
CA VAL A 254 -24.77 22.41 -17.43
C VAL A 254 -24.73 22.97 -18.86
N ALA A 255 -24.81 24.29 -18.96
CA ALA A 255 -24.64 25.02 -20.22
C ALA A 255 -23.15 25.25 -20.50
N PRO A 256 -22.64 24.92 -21.70
CA PRO A 256 -21.21 24.91 -22.00
C PRO A 256 -20.54 26.29 -21.96
N ASP A 257 -21.29 27.33 -22.30
CA ASP A 257 -20.88 28.73 -22.41
C ASP A 257 -20.86 29.48 -21.06
N ARG A 258 -21.34 28.85 -19.99
CA ARG A 258 -21.41 29.45 -18.65
C ARG A 258 -20.25 29.03 -17.76
N ARG A 259 -20.03 29.78 -16.68
CA ARG A 259 -19.03 29.47 -15.64
C ARG A 259 -19.70 28.93 -14.39
N TYR A 260 -19.06 27.94 -13.78
CA TYR A 260 -19.55 27.23 -12.62
C TYR A 260 -18.46 27.08 -11.55
N VAL A 261 -18.92 26.82 -10.34
CA VAL A 261 -18.11 26.22 -9.28
C VAL A 261 -18.70 24.87 -8.91
N PHE A 262 -17.89 23.99 -8.34
CA PHE A 262 -18.36 22.73 -7.77
C PHE A 262 -18.32 22.84 -6.25
N HIS A 263 -19.49 22.87 -5.62
CA HIS A 263 -19.58 22.76 -4.17
C HIS A 263 -19.34 21.30 -3.77
N PRO A 264 -18.42 20.98 -2.85
CA PRO A 264 -18.13 19.60 -2.47
C PRO A 264 -19.38 18.81 -2.06
N ASP A 265 -20.22 19.40 -1.20
CA ASP A 265 -21.43 18.72 -0.72
C ASP A 265 -22.64 18.79 -1.67
N TRP A 266 -22.70 19.79 -2.56
CA TRP A 266 -23.93 20.09 -3.32
C TRP A 266 -23.72 20.03 -4.84
N GLY A 267 -22.53 19.74 -5.33
CA GLY A 267 -22.23 19.66 -6.75
C GLY A 267 -22.18 21.00 -7.48
N VAL A 268 -22.46 20.94 -8.77
CA VAL A 268 -22.25 22.06 -9.71
C VAL A 268 -23.29 23.16 -9.52
N ARG A 269 -22.84 24.42 -9.42
CA ARG A 269 -23.70 25.60 -9.44
C ARG A 269 -23.06 26.77 -10.19
N PRO A 270 -23.85 27.73 -10.71
CA PRO A 270 -23.30 28.93 -11.35
C PRO A 270 -22.46 29.74 -10.36
N VAL A 271 -21.46 30.44 -10.89
CA VAL A 271 -20.65 31.41 -10.14
C VAL A 271 -21.53 32.56 -9.65
N ARG A 272 -21.34 32.99 -8.39
CA ARG A 272 -22.09 34.10 -7.79
C ARG A 272 -21.33 35.43 -7.73
N GLY A 273 -19.99 35.38 -7.88
CA GLY A 273 -19.12 36.57 -7.89
C GLY A 273 -18.50 36.90 -6.52
N ASP A 274 -18.97 36.27 -5.46
CA ASP A 274 -18.46 36.34 -4.08
C ASP A 274 -17.79 35.03 -3.64
N GLU A 275 -17.34 34.22 -4.61
CA GLU A 275 -16.71 32.94 -4.34
C GLU A 275 -15.41 33.14 -3.55
N PRO A 276 -15.12 32.25 -2.57
CA PRO A 276 -13.79 32.23 -1.96
C PRO A 276 -12.69 32.10 -3.04
N SER A 277 -11.57 32.78 -2.84
CA SER A 277 -10.51 32.87 -3.86
C SER A 277 -9.83 31.54 -4.19
N ASP A 278 -9.96 30.55 -3.30
CA ASP A 278 -9.45 29.20 -3.45
C ASP A 278 -10.40 28.26 -4.21
N TRP A 279 -11.65 28.68 -4.46
CA TRP A 279 -12.63 27.87 -5.19
C TRP A 279 -12.38 27.93 -6.70
N PRO A 280 -12.13 26.79 -7.37
CA PRO A 280 -11.91 26.79 -8.80
C PRO A 280 -13.18 27.17 -9.56
N VAL A 281 -13.08 28.22 -10.37
CA VAL A 281 -14.09 28.55 -11.37
C VAL A 281 -13.75 27.82 -12.67
N VAL A 282 -14.69 27.03 -13.16
CA VAL A 282 -14.53 26.21 -14.36
C VAL A 282 -15.58 26.54 -15.41
N ALA A 283 -15.24 26.33 -16.68
CA ALA A 283 -16.19 26.43 -17.78
C ALA A 283 -17.20 25.27 -17.71
N GLY A 284 -18.43 25.53 -18.11
CA GLY A 284 -19.44 24.49 -18.22
C GLY A 284 -19.02 23.39 -19.20
N GLN A 285 -18.36 23.79 -20.29
CA GLN A 285 -17.81 22.82 -21.23
C GLN A 285 -16.83 21.86 -20.55
N THR A 286 -15.88 22.34 -19.74
CA THR A 286 -14.96 21.49 -18.97
C THR A 286 -15.70 20.43 -18.15
N LEU A 287 -16.78 20.81 -17.48
CA LEU A 287 -17.57 19.86 -16.66
C LEU A 287 -18.25 18.80 -17.52
N LEU A 288 -18.78 19.16 -18.68
CA LEU A 288 -19.39 18.23 -19.62
C LEU A 288 -18.36 17.24 -20.18
N ASP A 289 -17.16 17.70 -20.49
CA ASP A 289 -16.10 16.83 -21.02
C ASP A 289 -15.59 15.89 -19.95
N MET A 290 -15.41 16.42 -18.74
CA MET A 290 -15.08 15.61 -17.58
C MET A 290 -16.15 14.55 -17.37
N GLU A 291 -17.46 14.82 -17.51
CA GLU A 291 -18.50 13.79 -17.44
C GLU A 291 -18.38 12.74 -18.55
N GLN A 292 -17.91 13.13 -19.74
CA GLN A 292 -17.73 12.26 -20.90
C GLN A 292 -16.37 11.55 -20.97
N ASP A 293 -15.48 11.81 -19.99
CA ASP A 293 -14.08 11.35 -20.02
C ASP A 293 -13.25 11.91 -21.20
N ASP A 294 -13.65 13.06 -21.75
CA ASP A 294 -12.94 13.74 -22.82
C ASP A 294 -11.99 14.80 -22.25
N TYR A 295 -10.69 14.63 -22.46
CA TYR A 295 -9.65 15.57 -22.04
C TYR A 295 -8.84 16.10 -23.23
N SER A 296 -9.40 16.06 -24.44
CA SER A 296 -8.75 16.53 -25.66
C SER A 296 -8.41 18.03 -25.64
N ARG A 297 -9.15 18.84 -24.88
CA ARG A 297 -8.93 20.29 -24.77
C ARG A 297 -7.98 20.67 -23.65
N ALA A 298 -7.01 21.53 -23.98
CA ALA A 298 -6.04 22.07 -23.02
C ALA A 298 -6.71 22.79 -21.83
N GLN A 299 -7.78 23.54 -22.08
CA GLN A 299 -8.56 24.18 -21.02
C GLN A 299 -9.17 23.16 -20.06
N THR A 300 -9.71 22.06 -20.59
CA THR A 300 -10.30 20.97 -19.81
C THR A 300 -9.23 20.29 -18.94
N VAL A 301 -8.06 20.01 -19.50
CA VAL A 301 -6.92 19.45 -18.73
C VAL A 301 -6.51 20.37 -17.58
N GLN A 302 -6.36 21.67 -17.86
CA GLN A 302 -5.96 22.64 -16.83
C GLN A 302 -7.01 22.78 -15.73
N GLN A 303 -8.27 22.99 -16.10
CA GLN A 303 -9.35 23.24 -15.15
C GLN A 303 -9.73 21.99 -14.36
N SER A 304 -9.73 20.80 -14.99
CA SER A 304 -9.99 19.53 -14.28
C SER A 304 -8.95 19.25 -13.21
N LYS A 305 -7.67 19.51 -13.46
CA LYS A 305 -6.60 19.39 -12.46
C LYS A 305 -6.84 20.29 -11.26
N LEU A 306 -7.21 21.55 -11.47
CA LEU A 306 -7.51 22.48 -10.38
C LEU A 306 -8.73 22.03 -9.58
N LEU A 307 -9.80 21.64 -10.28
CA LEU A 307 -11.04 21.18 -9.69
C LEU A 307 -10.87 19.90 -8.86
N MET A 308 -10.25 18.86 -9.43
CA MET A 308 -10.02 17.60 -8.71
C MET A 308 -9.13 17.81 -7.49
N ARG A 309 -8.08 18.63 -7.61
CA ARG A 309 -7.23 18.98 -6.46
C ARG A 309 -8.02 19.64 -5.35
N PHE A 310 -8.91 20.58 -5.67
CA PHE A 310 -9.77 21.23 -4.69
C PHE A 310 -10.70 20.22 -4.00
N LEU A 311 -11.41 19.38 -4.76
CA LEU A 311 -12.35 18.39 -4.22
C LEU A 311 -11.65 17.35 -3.34
N LEU A 312 -10.53 16.79 -3.81
CA LEU A 312 -9.76 15.82 -3.03
C LEU A 312 -9.25 16.44 -1.72
N ASN A 313 -8.68 17.65 -1.77
CA ASN A 313 -8.17 18.32 -0.56
C ASN A 313 -9.28 18.63 0.44
N HIS A 314 -10.47 19.02 -0.04
CA HIS A 314 -11.62 19.27 0.81
C HIS A 314 -12.00 18.01 1.59
N HIS A 315 -12.16 16.88 0.91
CA HIS A 315 -12.55 15.61 1.54
C HIS A 315 -11.44 14.97 2.39
N LEU A 316 -10.17 15.30 2.12
CA LEU A 316 -9.05 14.90 2.96
C LEU A 316 -8.93 15.70 4.27
N GLY A 317 -9.72 16.77 4.45
CA GLY A 317 -9.74 17.55 5.69
C GLY A 317 -8.39 18.19 6.04
N GLY A 318 -7.59 18.54 5.03
CA GLY A 318 -6.27 19.15 5.21
C GLY A 318 -5.12 18.17 5.44
N VAL A 319 -5.36 16.85 5.48
CA VAL A 319 -4.28 15.86 5.50
C VAL A 319 -3.59 15.82 4.14
N PRO A 320 -2.30 16.17 4.03
CA PRO A 320 -1.60 16.12 2.76
C PRO A 320 -1.38 14.67 2.31
N LEU A 321 -1.31 14.47 1.00
CA LEU A 321 -0.90 13.20 0.42
C LEU A 321 0.61 13.04 0.52
N ASN A 322 1.06 11.92 1.08
CA ASN A 322 2.47 11.58 1.24
C ASN A 322 3.19 11.51 -0.12
N THR A 323 2.52 10.95 -1.12
CA THR A 323 3.03 10.88 -2.50
C THR A 323 3.36 12.25 -3.07
N ARG A 324 2.54 13.26 -2.75
CA ARG A 324 2.80 14.65 -3.15
C ARG A 324 4.00 15.24 -2.41
N GLN A 325 4.14 14.96 -1.12
CA GLN A 325 5.29 15.42 -0.34
C GLN A 325 6.60 14.85 -0.92
N ILE A 326 6.63 13.54 -1.21
CA ILE A 326 7.77 12.87 -1.84
C ILE A 326 8.12 13.54 -3.18
N LEU A 327 7.13 13.83 -4.03
CA LEU A 327 7.37 14.45 -5.32
C LEU A 327 7.94 15.86 -5.19
N LEU A 328 7.46 16.65 -4.22
CA LEU A 328 8.02 17.96 -3.91
C LEU A 328 9.45 17.88 -3.39
N ASP A 329 9.77 16.85 -2.61
CA ASP A 329 11.11 16.67 -2.05
C ASP A 329 12.10 16.20 -3.13
N LEU A 330 11.65 15.36 -4.08
CA LEU A 330 12.44 14.94 -5.25
C LEU A 330 12.71 16.10 -6.21
N GLN A 331 11.80 17.06 -6.35
CA GLN A 331 11.98 18.25 -7.21
C GLN A 331 12.91 19.32 -6.61
N LYS A 332 13.23 19.22 -5.31
CA LYS A 332 14.14 20.13 -4.60
C LYS A 332 15.59 19.62 -4.57
N LEU A 333 15.82 18.37 -4.98
CA LEU A 333 17.13 17.72 -5.10
C LEU A 333 17.75 18.01 -6.47
#